data_AF-A0A0B1SFD7-F1
#
_entry.id   AF-A0A0B1SFD7-F1
#
_cell.length_a   1.000
_cell.length_b   1.000
_cell.length_c   1.000
_cell.angle_alpha   90.00
_cell.angle_beta   90.00
_cell.angle_gamma   90.00
#
_symmetry.space_group_name_H-M   'P 1'
#
loop_
_entity.id
_entity.type
_entity.pdbx_description
1 polymer ?
#
loop_
_entity_poly.entity_id
_entity_poly.type
_entity_poly.pdbx_seq_one_letter_code
_entity_poly.pdbx_strand_id
1 'polypeptide(L)'
;MQGSVRYDNLKISDDPQVDVSLDITLISRRSVYRAGVRYLRRGIDSDSNVANFVETELLLNIFDHHLSFVQIRGSVPIFWSQKGFKYRPPLSIDRPIEESMPYFTTHMQSLLDRYGSPLVAVNLVDQAGRELKLATSFLEHAAKFSCPDLHFVSFDLHRNCRGLKFDKGRL
;
A
#
# COMPACT_ATOMS: atom_id res chain seq x y z
N MET A 1 -17.09 0.31 10.03
CA MET A 1 -15.79 0.68 9.45
C MET A 1 -14.78 0.78 10.57
N GLN A 2 -13.65 0.06 10.51
CA GLN A 2 -12.54 0.29 11.45
C GLN A 2 -11.54 1.24 10.80
N GLY A 3 -11.06 2.23 11.53
CA GLY A 3 -10.26 3.31 10.95
C GLY A 3 -10.04 4.47 11.91
N SER A 4 -9.51 5.57 11.39
CA SER A 4 -9.34 6.81 12.11
C SER A 4 -9.75 7.99 11.23
N VAL A 5 -10.32 9.01 11.85
CA VAL A 5 -10.53 10.32 11.26
C VAL A 5 -9.82 11.34 12.14
N ARG A 6 -9.08 12.24 11.52
CA ARG A 6 -8.44 13.39 12.16
C ARG A 6 -8.74 14.62 11.31
N TYR A 7 -9.01 15.71 11.98
CA TYR A 7 -9.32 17.00 11.39
C TYR A 7 -8.47 18.03 12.12
N ASP A 8 -7.93 18.99 11.36
CA ASP A 8 -7.26 20.16 11.89
C ASP A 8 -7.52 21.37 10.99
N ASN A 9 -7.48 22.57 11.56
CA ASN A 9 -7.62 23.82 10.82
C ASN A 9 -6.37 24.68 11.07
N LEU A 10 -5.69 25.05 10.00
CA LEU A 10 -4.47 25.83 10.04
C LEU A 10 -4.72 27.20 9.42
N LYS A 11 -4.43 28.28 10.14
CA LYS A 11 -4.40 29.63 9.56
C LYS A 11 -3.12 29.81 8.73
N ILE A 12 -3.27 30.22 7.48
CA ILE A 12 -2.17 30.37 6.52
C ILE A 12 -1.64 31.81 6.50
N SER A 13 -2.47 32.78 6.87
CA SER A 13 -2.11 34.20 6.88
C SER A 13 -2.24 34.78 8.28
N ASP A 14 -1.23 35.54 8.70
CA ASP A 14 -1.27 36.39 9.89
C ASP A 14 -1.80 37.80 9.59
N ASP A 15 -2.15 38.09 8.32
CA ASP A 15 -2.74 39.37 7.92
C ASP A 15 -4.17 39.49 8.48
N PRO A 16 -4.47 40.48 9.34
CA PRO A 16 -5.80 40.67 9.89
C PRO A 16 -6.89 40.97 8.85
N GLN A 17 -6.52 41.33 7.61
CA GLN A 17 -7.46 41.62 6.53
C GLN A 17 -7.78 40.41 5.65
N VAL A 18 -7.03 39.31 5.75
CA VAL A 18 -7.21 38.12 4.91
C VAL A 18 -7.25 36.87 5.79
N ASP A 19 -8.46 36.42 6.14
CA ASP A 19 -8.67 35.18 6.90
C ASP A 19 -8.58 33.97 5.96
N VAL A 20 -7.37 33.48 5.75
CA VAL A 20 -7.12 32.24 5.01
C VAL A 20 -6.90 31.11 5.99
N SER A 21 -7.78 30.11 5.93
CA SER A 21 -7.59 28.86 6.65
C SER A 21 -7.53 27.66 5.71
N LEU A 22 -6.76 26.66 6.14
CA LEU A 22 -6.61 25.36 5.51
C LEU A 22 -7.22 24.33 6.44
N ASP A 23 -8.29 23.68 6.00
CA ASP A 23 -8.81 22.50 6.67
C ASP A 23 -8.08 21.28 6.15
N ILE A 24 -7.53 20.49 7.05
CA ILE A 24 -6.87 19.22 6.76
C ILE A 24 -7.67 18.12 7.42
N THR A 25 -8.23 17.22 6.62
CA THR A 25 -8.85 15.99 7.13
C THR A 25 -8.06 14.79 6.65
N LEU A 26 -7.64 13.93 7.58
CA LEU A 26 -7.02 12.65 7.28
C LEU A 26 -7.96 11.52 7.71
N ILE A 27 -8.41 10.74 6.73
CA ILE A 27 -9.30 9.59 6.93
C ILE A 27 -8.52 8.33 6.59
N SER A 28 -8.51 7.34 7.48
CA SER A 28 -7.94 6.02 7.19
C SER A 28 -8.98 4.94 7.41
N ARG A 29 -9.22 4.12 6.39
CA ARG A 29 -10.26 3.09 6.35
C ARG A 29 -9.60 1.72 6.18
N ARG A 30 -9.79 0.84 7.15
CA ARG A 30 -9.30 -0.55 7.07
C ARG A 30 -10.36 -1.45 6.46
N SER A 31 -9.95 -2.25 5.47
CA SER A 31 -10.82 -3.25 4.85
C SER A 31 -11.29 -4.28 5.88
N VAL A 32 -12.55 -4.68 5.74
CA VAL A 32 -13.15 -5.79 6.50
C VAL A 32 -12.86 -7.14 5.84
N TYR A 33 -12.55 -7.15 4.54
CA TYR A 33 -12.19 -8.35 3.80
C TYR A 33 -10.79 -8.84 4.23
N ARG A 34 -10.64 -10.17 4.32
CA ARG A 34 -9.44 -10.84 4.83
C ARG A 34 -8.89 -10.25 6.15
N ALA A 35 -9.78 -9.78 7.03
CA ALA A 35 -9.39 -9.25 8.32
C ALA A 35 -8.82 -10.35 9.23
N GLY A 36 -7.80 -9.99 10.03
CA GLY A 36 -7.26 -10.87 11.06
C GLY A 36 -6.01 -10.30 11.70
N VAL A 37 -5.40 -11.07 12.60
CA VAL A 37 -4.20 -10.67 13.32
C VAL A 37 -3.04 -10.50 12.32
N ARG A 38 -2.31 -9.38 12.42
CA ARG A 38 -1.20 -8.99 11.52
C ARG A 38 -0.16 -10.10 11.30
N TYR A 39 0.05 -10.96 12.30
CA TYR A 39 1.00 -12.07 12.25
C TYR A 39 0.42 -13.36 11.66
N LEU A 40 -0.91 -13.51 11.59
CA LEU A 40 -1.59 -14.73 11.13
C LEU A 40 -2.18 -14.59 9.73
N ARG A 41 -2.53 -13.37 9.30
CA ARG A 41 -3.11 -13.10 7.98
C ARG A 41 -2.16 -12.26 7.14
N ARG A 42 -1.69 -12.84 6.04
CA ARG A 42 -0.79 -12.26 5.05
C ARG A 42 -1.24 -12.68 3.65
N GLY A 43 -0.76 -11.96 2.65
CA GLY A 43 -1.05 -12.29 1.26
C GLY A 43 -2.50 -12.10 0.85
N ILE A 44 -2.82 -12.65 -0.31
CA ILE A 44 -4.14 -12.66 -0.95
C ILE A 44 -4.97 -13.91 -0.55
N ASP A 45 -6.30 -13.85 -0.64
CA ASP A 45 -7.20 -15.00 -0.56
C ASP A 45 -7.76 -15.45 -1.91
N SER A 46 -8.59 -16.49 -1.89
CA SER A 46 -9.33 -17.00 -3.04
C SER A 46 -10.36 -16.03 -3.60
N ASP A 47 -10.72 -14.97 -2.88
CA ASP A 47 -11.64 -13.94 -3.34
C ASP A 47 -10.88 -12.70 -3.85
N SER A 48 -9.56 -12.83 -4.04
CA SER A 48 -8.65 -11.78 -4.49
C SER A 48 -8.52 -10.57 -3.55
N ASN A 49 -8.83 -10.76 -2.26
CA ASN A 49 -8.66 -9.74 -1.22
C ASN A 49 -7.30 -9.90 -0.53
N VAL A 50 -6.59 -8.79 -0.33
CA VAL A 50 -5.31 -8.79 0.41
C VAL A 50 -5.52 -8.49 1.89
N ALA A 51 -4.73 -9.15 2.73
CA ALA A 51 -4.74 -8.89 4.17
C ALA A 51 -4.22 -7.47 4.47
N ASN A 52 -4.75 -6.86 5.54
CA ASN A 52 -4.32 -5.54 6.01
C ASN A 52 -4.46 -4.41 4.97
N PHE A 53 -5.45 -4.51 4.07
CA PHE A 53 -5.75 -3.43 3.13
C PHE A 53 -6.28 -2.21 3.87
N VAL A 54 -5.67 -1.05 3.63
CA VAL A 54 -6.02 0.25 4.20
C VAL A 54 -6.00 1.28 3.08
N GLU A 55 -7.02 2.12 3.09
CA GLU A 55 -7.12 3.31 2.26
C GLU A 55 -6.98 4.54 3.15
N THR A 56 -6.05 5.42 2.82
CA THR A 56 -5.86 6.70 3.50
C THR A 56 -6.18 7.82 2.53
N GLU A 57 -7.12 8.67 2.91
CA GLU A 57 -7.57 9.83 2.15
C GLU A 57 -7.21 11.10 2.90
N LEU A 58 -6.56 12.03 2.19
CA LEU A 58 -6.27 13.38 2.63
C LEU A 58 -7.24 14.31 1.92
N LEU A 59 -8.10 14.98 2.68
CA LEU A 59 -8.94 16.07 2.21
C LEU A 59 -8.31 17.39 2.62
N LEU A 60 -8.19 18.31 1.66
CA LEU A 60 -7.72 19.67 1.90
C LEU A 60 -8.81 20.63 1.44
N ASN A 61 -9.24 21.54 2.31
CA ASN A 61 -10.09 22.66 1.92
C ASN A 61 -9.32 23.97 2.07
N ILE A 62 -9.17 24.71 0.97
CA ILE A 62 -8.44 25.97 0.96
C ILE A 62 -9.05 26.89 -0.10
N PHE A 63 -9.36 28.14 0.25
CA PHE A 63 -9.96 29.13 -0.67
C PHE A 63 -11.16 28.58 -1.48
N ASP A 64 -12.10 27.91 -0.80
CA ASP A 64 -13.26 27.22 -1.43
C ASP A 64 -12.92 26.10 -2.43
N HIS A 65 -11.65 25.71 -2.53
CA HIS A 65 -11.23 24.53 -3.27
C HIS A 65 -11.18 23.31 -2.36
N HIS A 66 -11.78 22.22 -2.84
CA HIS A 66 -11.77 20.93 -2.19
C HIS A 66 -10.85 19.97 -2.96
N LEU A 67 -9.79 19.49 -2.31
CA LEU A 67 -8.89 18.49 -2.87
C LEU A 67 -9.03 17.19 -2.09
N SER A 68 -9.01 16.06 -2.80
CA SER A 68 -8.89 14.73 -2.20
C SER A 68 -7.70 14.01 -2.81
N PHE A 69 -6.90 13.38 -1.96
CA PHE A 69 -5.79 12.53 -2.37
C PHE A 69 -5.83 11.21 -1.61
N VAL A 70 -5.88 10.11 -2.35
CA VAL A 70 -6.02 8.76 -1.80
C VAL A 70 -4.75 7.96 -2.00
N GLN A 71 -4.27 7.31 -0.94
CA GLN A 71 -3.20 6.32 -0.97
C GLN A 71 -3.68 5.01 -0.37
N ILE A 72 -3.35 3.91 -1.03
CA ILE A 72 -3.67 2.56 -0.55
C ILE A 72 -2.42 1.84 -0.06
N ARG A 73 -2.62 0.96 0.91
CA ARG A 73 -1.59 0.07 1.45
C ARG A 73 -2.21 -1.29 1.71
N GLY A 74 -1.53 -2.35 1.31
CA GLY A 74 -1.96 -3.72 1.59
C GLY A 74 -0.79 -4.67 1.78
N SER A 75 -1.10 -5.94 2.12
CA SER A 75 -0.12 -7.02 1.99
C SER A 75 0.20 -7.26 0.52
N VAL A 76 1.41 -7.77 0.23
CA VAL A 76 1.79 -8.20 -1.12
C VAL A 76 0.73 -9.19 -1.66
N PRO A 77 0.17 -8.96 -2.86
CA PRO A 77 -0.99 -9.70 -3.41
C PRO A 77 -0.63 -11.10 -3.94
N ILE A 78 0.09 -11.89 -3.15
CA ILE A 78 0.51 -13.27 -3.45
C ILE A 78 0.02 -14.19 -2.33
N PHE A 79 -0.14 -15.48 -2.61
CA PHE A 79 -0.38 -16.49 -1.58
C PHE A 79 0.92 -16.79 -0.85
N TRP A 80 1.10 -16.19 0.34
CA TRP A 80 2.27 -16.42 1.17
C TRP A 80 1.93 -16.41 2.65
N SER A 81 2.71 -17.15 3.42
CA SER A 81 2.56 -17.26 4.86
C SER A 81 3.90 -17.22 5.59
N GLN A 82 3.85 -16.86 6.87
CA GLN A 82 4.96 -16.95 7.80
C GLN A 82 4.51 -17.80 8.97
N LYS A 83 4.64 -19.12 8.85
CA LYS A 83 4.17 -20.08 9.86
C LYS A 83 5.31 -20.45 10.81
N GLY A 84 5.01 -20.45 12.12
CA GLY A 84 5.91 -20.93 13.16
C GLY A 84 5.88 -20.10 14.44
N PHE A 85 6.36 -20.69 15.53
CA PHE A 85 6.41 -20.06 16.87
C PHE A 85 7.67 -19.22 17.11
N LYS A 86 8.59 -19.17 16.14
CA LYS A 86 9.80 -18.34 16.23
C LYS A 86 9.44 -16.86 16.09
N TYR A 87 10.20 -15.98 16.75
CA TYR A 87 10.04 -14.53 16.69
C TYR A 87 9.99 -13.97 15.24
N ARG A 88 10.70 -14.61 14.30
CA ARG A 88 10.58 -14.37 12.86
C ARG A 88 10.45 -15.72 12.13
N PRO A 89 9.21 -16.21 11.90
CA PRO A 89 9.01 -17.45 11.18
C PRO A 89 9.51 -17.32 9.73
N PRO A 90 9.98 -18.42 9.12
CA PRO A 90 10.38 -18.40 7.72
C PRO A 90 9.18 -18.07 6.82
N LEU A 91 9.47 -17.34 5.75
CA LEU A 91 8.49 -17.03 4.71
C LEU A 91 8.37 -18.21 3.75
N SER A 92 7.14 -18.61 3.45
CA SER A 92 6.82 -19.58 2.40
C SER A 92 5.83 -18.99 1.41
N ILE A 93 6.09 -19.20 0.12
CA ILE A 93 5.10 -18.99 -0.93
C ILE A 93 4.22 -20.24 -0.96
N ASP A 94 2.91 -20.05 -0.82
CA ASP A 94 1.97 -21.15 -0.61
C ASP A 94 1.44 -21.73 -1.93
N ARG A 95 1.52 -20.98 -3.05
CA ARG A 95 1.06 -21.41 -4.38
C ARG A 95 2.06 -21.01 -5.48
N PRO A 96 2.23 -21.84 -6.53
CA PRO A 96 3.02 -21.48 -7.69
C PRO A 96 2.37 -20.34 -8.48
N ILE A 97 3.17 -19.62 -9.27
CA ILE A 97 2.73 -18.43 -10.01
C ILE A 97 1.56 -18.73 -10.97
N GLU A 98 1.55 -19.89 -11.62
CA GLU A 98 0.51 -20.31 -12.55
C GLU A 98 -0.87 -20.38 -11.87
N GLU A 99 -0.90 -20.83 -10.61
CA GLU A 99 -2.14 -20.96 -9.83
C GLU A 99 -2.54 -19.62 -9.17
N SER A 100 -1.58 -18.79 -8.77
CA SER A 100 -1.85 -17.51 -8.11
C SER A 100 -2.13 -16.35 -9.07
N MET A 101 -1.71 -16.45 -10.33
CA MET A 101 -1.83 -15.38 -11.33
C MET A 101 -3.28 -14.87 -11.52
N PRO A 102 -4.31 -15.73 -11.66
CA PRO A 102 -5.68 -15.23 -11.86
C PRO A 102 -6.19 -14.34 -10.72
N TYR A 103 -5.84 -14.67 -9.47
CA TYR A 103 -6.20 -13.89 -8.29
C TYR A 103 -5.43 -12.57 -8.23
N PHE A 104 -4.14 -12.60 -8.59
CA PHE A 104 -3.32 -11.39 -8.72
C PHE A 104 -3.92 -10.44 -9.78
N THR A 105 -4.22 -10.95 -10.97
CA THR A 105 -4.83 -10.17 -12.07
C THR A 105 -6.14 -9.55 -11.62
N THR A 106 -7.02 -10.34 -10.98
CA THR A 106 -8.31 -9.84 -10.48
C THR A 106 -8.12 -8.74 -9.44
N HIS A 107 -7.18 -8.91 -8.52
CA HIS A 107 -6.85 -7.89 -7.53
C HIS A 107 -6.35 -6.61 -8.18
N MET A 108 -5.36 -6.68 -9.07
CA MET A 108 -4.78 -5.52 -9.73
C MET A 108 -5.80 -4.79 -10.61
N GLN A 109 -6.64 -5.54 -11.34
CA GLN A 109 -7.74 -4.96 -12.11
C GLN A 109 -8.74 -4.24 -11.21
N SER A 110 -9.10 -4.83 -10.06
CA SER A 110 -10.01 -4.15 -9.12
C SER A 110 -9.44 -2.85 -8.56
N LEU A 111 -8.11 -2.73 -8.45
CA LEU A 111 -7.45 -1.49 -8.04
C LEU A 111 -7.48 -0.45 -9.17
N LEU A 112 -7.19 -0.86 -10.41
CA LEU A 112 -7.29 0.02 -11.57
C LEU A 112 -8.72 0.54 -11.78
N ASP A 113 -9.72 -0.34 -11.65
CA ASP A 113 -11.13 0.03 -11.82
C ASP A 113 -11.60 1.01 -10.73
N ARG A 114 -11.08 0.87 -9.51
CA ARG A 114 -11.50 1.70 -8.36
C ARG A 114 -10.74 3.02 -8.24
N TYR A 115 -9.43 3.01 -8.49
CA TYR A 115 -8.55 4.16 -8.25
C TYR A 115 -8.07 4.83 -9.54
N GLY A 116 -8.36 4.24 -10.70
CA GLY A 116 -7.97 4.75 -12.00
C GLY A 116 -6.54 4.40 -12.40
N SER A 117 -6.18 4.82 -13.61
CA SER A 117 -4.83 4.71 -14.16
C SER A 117 -4.12 6.08 -14.20
N PRO A 118 -2.78 6.11 -14.06
CA PRO A 118 -1.90 4.97 -13.81
C PRO A 118 -1.84 4.57 -12.32
N LEU A 119 -1.78 3.27 -12.05
CA LEU A 119 -1.57 2.71 -10.71
C LEU A 119 -0.07 2.56 -10.45
N VAL A 120 0.43 3.25 -9.42
CA VAL A 120 1.84 3.15 -9.01
C VAL A 120 1.97 2.20 -7.81
N ALA A 121 2.52 1.01 -8.04
CA ALA A 121 2.78 0.02 -7.00
C ALA A 121 4.22 0.16 -6.47
N VAL A 122 4.36 0.67 -5.24
CA VAL A 122 5.66 0.78 -4.56
C VAL A 122 5.90 -0.44 -3.67
N ASN A 123 6.84 -1.29 -4.08
CA ASN A 123 7.27 -2.45 -3.33
C ASN A 123 8.46 -2.11 -2.42
N LEU A 124 8.27 -2.25 -1.11
CA LEU A 124 9.29 -2.00 -0.08
C LEU A 124 9.86 -3.28 0.55
N VAL A 125 9.54 -4.45 -0.02
CA VAL A 125 10.05 -5.74 0.45
C VAL A 125 11.58 -5.79 0.26
N ASP A 126 12.29 -6.33 1.25
CA ASP A 126 13.74 -6.47 1.18
C ASP A 126 14.13 -7.32 -0.03
N GLN A 127 15.01 -6.77 -0.87
CA GLN A 127 15.54 -7.42 -2.07
C GLN A 127 16.70 -8.37 -1.73
N ALA A 128 17.02 -8.55 -0.45
CA ALA A 128 18.02 -9.48 0.04
C ALA A 128 17.47 -10.41 1.13
N GLY A 129 18.19 -11.52 1.36
CA GLY A 129 17.93 -12.40 2.48
C GLY A 129 16.61 -13.16 2.39
N ARG A 130 15.84 -13.13 3.48
CA ARG A 130 14.67 -14.02 3.68
C ARG A 130 13.44 -13.61 2.88
N GLU A 131 13.30 -12.33 2.56
CA GLU A 131 12.14 -11.81 1.84
C GLU A 131 12.34 -11.77 0.32
N LEU A 132 13.56 -12.06 -0.16
CA LEU A 132 13.90 -12.11 -1.58
C LEU A 132 12.92 -12.96 -2.38
N LYS A 133 12.54 -14.15 -1.87
CA LYS A 133 11.56 -15.02 -2.55
C LYS A 133 10.21 -14.34 -2.78
N LEU A 134 9.75 -13.52 -1.83
CA LEU A 134 8.51 -12.77 -1.95
C LEU A 134 8.67 -11.59 -2.92
N ALA A 135 9.78 -10.87 -2.83
CA ALA A 135 10.09 -9.77 -3.74
C ALA A 135 10.16 -10.25 -5.20
N THR A 136 10.91 -11.33 -5.46
CA THR A 136 11.03 -11.95 -6.78
C THR A 136 9.66 -12.42 -7.28
N SER A 137 8.88 -13.11 -6.45
CA SER A 137 7.55 -13.57 -6.85
C SER A 137 6.64 -12.39 -7.20
N PHE A 138 6.66 -11.28 -6.44
CA PHE A 138 5.83 -10.11 -6.74
C PHE A 138 6.24 -9.46 -8.06
N LEU A 139 7.54 -9.32 -8.30
CA LEU A 139 8.07 -8.82 -9.56
C LEU A 139 7.66 -9.70 -10.74
N GLU A 140 7.75 -11.03 -10.61
CA GLU A 140 7.33 -11.97 -11.65
C GLU A 140 5.83 -11.87 -11.96
N HIS A 141 4.97 -11.74 -10.95
CA HIS A 141 3.53 -11.54 -11.16
C HIS A 141 3.25 -10.20 -11.85
N ALA A 142 3.89 -9.11 -11.41
CA ALA A 142 3.73 -7.80 -12.03
C ALA A 142 4.21 -7.82 -13.50
N ALA A 143 5.34 -8.48 -13.78
CA ALA A 143 5.87 -8.64 -15.13
C ALA A 143 4.93 -9.48 -16.03
N LYS A 144 4.38 -10.59 -15.51
CA LYS A 144 3.41 -11.42 -16.26
C LYS A 144 2.08 -10.71 -16.49
N PHE A 145 1.66 -9.82 -15.60
CA PHE A 145 0.42 -9.04 -15.76
C PHE A 145 0.55 -8.03 -16.92
N SER A 146 1.76 -7.51 -17.16
CA SER A 146 2.13 -6.72 -18.36
C SER A 146 1.11 -5.61 -18.72
N CYS A 147 0.55 -4.95 -17.72
CA CYS A 147 -0.41 -3.87 -17.90
C CYS A 147 0.33 -2.52 -18.05
N PRO A 148 0.08 -1.73 -19.11
CA PRO A 148 0.73 -0.44 -19.31
C PRO A 148 0.34 0.59 -18.23
N ASP A 149 -0.84 0.42 -17.63
CA ASP A 149 -1.36 1.30 -16.59
C ASP A 149 -0.81 0.96 -15.18
N LEU A 150 0.03 -0.07 -15.05
CA LEU A 150 0.68 -0.43 -13.81
C LEU A 150 2.16 -0.04 -13.84
N HIS A 151 2.54 0.92 -13.00
CA HIS A 151 3.93 1.25 -12.75
C HIS A 151 4.42 0.55 -11.49
N PHE A 152 5.27 -0.46 -11.65
CA PHE A 152 5.86 -1.20 -10.54
C PHE A 152 7.23 -0.64 -10.17
N VAL A 153 7.40 -0.18 -8.94
CA VAL A 153 8.66 0.36 -8.42
C VAL A 153 9.11 -0.46 -7.23
N SER A 154 10.26 -1.13 -7.35
CA SER A 154 10.90 -1.84 -6.24
C SER A 154 11.94 -0.93 -5.57
N PHE A 155 11.72 -0.58 -4.31
CA PHE A 155 12.59 0.32 -3.56
C PHE A 155 13.13 -0.35 -2.29
N ASP A 156 14.44 -0.55 -2.25
CA ASP A 156 15.13 -1.11 -1.09
C ASP A 156 15.35 -0.02 -0.03
N LEU A 157 14.41 0.08 0.91
CA LEU A 157 14.47 1.03 2.02
C LEU A 157 15.70 0.79 2.93
N HIS A 158 16.12 -0.46 3.12
CA HIS A 158 17.22 -0.80 4.02
C HIS A 158 18.58 -0.40 3.45
N ARG A 159 18.71 -0.41 2.12
CA ARG A 159 19.90 0.07 1.41
C ARG A 159 19.91 1.59 1.27
N ASN A 160 18.77 2.18 0.89
CA ASN A 160 18.69 3.60 0.53
C ASN A 160 18.54 4.53 1.74
N CYS A 161 17.92 4.06 2.83
CA CYS A 161 17.68 4.82 4.06
C CYS A 161 18.41 4.24 5.27
N ARG A 162 19.69 3.87 5.11
CA ARG A 162 20.53 3.43 6.25
C ARG A 162 20.58 4.52 7.33
N GLY A 163 20.13 4.18 8.53
CA GLY A 163 20.09 5.11 9.68
C GLY A 163 18.88 6.04 9.72
N LEU A 164 17.75 5.69 9.07
CA LEU A 164 16.49 6.47 9.07
C LEU A 164 16.63 7.90 8.51
N LYS A 165 17.65 8.15 7.68
CA LYS A 165 17.84 9.42 7.00
C LYS A 165 16.96 9.46 5.74
N PHE A 166 15.73 9.92 5.89
CA PHE A 166 14.73 10.00 4.81
C PHE A 166 15.03 11.11 3.81
N ASP A 167 15.89 12.07 4.17
CA ASP A 167 16.29 13.22 3.33
C ASP A 167 16.96 12.83 2.00
N LYS A 168 17.38 11.56 1.86
CA LYS A 168 18.08 11.03 0.67
C LYS A 168 17.20 10.17 -0.23
N GLY A 169 15.93 9.97 0.10
CA GLY A 169 14.98 9.21 -0.72
C GLY A 169 14.52 10.02 -1.93
N ARG A 170 15.38 10.21 -2.93
CA ARG A 170 14.94 10.61 -4.27
C ARG A 170 14.54 9.34 -5.03
N LEU A 171 13.26 9.27 -5.41
CA LEU A 171 12.78 8.37 -6.46
C LEU A 171 13.21 8.89 -7.83
#